data_AF-A0ABD1V1D8-F1
#
_entry.id   AF-A0ABD1V1D8-F1
#
_cell.length_a   1.000
_cell.length_b   1.000
_cell.length_c   1.000
_cell.angle_alpha   90.00
_cell.angle_beta   90.00
_cell.angle_gamma   90.00
#
_symmetry.space_group_name_H-M   'P 1'
#
loop_
_entity.id
_entity.type
_entity.pdbx_description
1 polymer ?
#
loop_
_entity_poly.entity_id
_entity_poly.type
_entity_poly.pdbx_seq_one_letter_code
_entity_poly.pdbx_strand_id
1 'polypeptide(L)'
;MNESSEHCRREKTYERTYTMVSLNDRLDSSNDRSDIGKQAESIFAVMPSELMALIERINCSESDKITCLIAYACMGLALEVAEKMGIKKLSSFLDGRAMLFALLFRIPGLIDDGIMDSDGEYSSKYIKVL
;
A
#
# COMPACT_ATOMS: atom_id res chain seq x y z
N MET A 1 -37.15 45.09 8.75
CA MET A 1 -37.98 43.88 8.62
C MET A 1 -37.29 42.96 7.63
N ASN A 2 -36.91 41.78 8.13
CA ASN A 2 -36.49 40.51 7.53
C ASN A 2 -35.34 40.35 6.51
N GLU A 3 -34.43 39.49 6.98
CA GLU A 3 -33.43 38.64 6.34
C GLU A 3 -33.96 37.77 5.19
N SER A 4 -33.05 37.40 4.26
CA SER A 4 -32.83 36.05 3.67
C SER A 4 -31.85 36.22 2.50
N SER A 5 -30.69 35.57 2.36
CA SER A 5 -30.07 34.47 3.09
C SER A 5 -28.62 34.35 2.57
N GLU A 6 -27.65 34.96 3.24
CA GLU A 6 -26.23 34.62 3.00
C GLU A 6 -25.90 33.37 3.81
N HIS A 7 -26.08 32.20 3.20
CA HIS A 7 -25.40 31.00 3.67
C HIS A 7 -23.94 31.07 3.22
N CYS A 8 -23.17 31.95 3.86
CA CYS A 8 -21.72 31.88 3.81
C CYS A 8 -21.31 30.59 4.53
N ARG A 9 -21.12 29.52 3.75
CA ARG A 9 -20.47 28.30 4.21
C ARG A 9 -19.11 28.76 4.74
N ARG A 10 -18.95 28.81 6.07
CA ARG A 10 -17.65 29.00 6.70
C ARG A 10 -16.74 27.89 6.19
N GLU A 11 -15.94 28.17 5.17
CA GLU A 11 -14.77 27.39 4.86
C GLU A 11 -13.84 27.54 6.06
N LYS A 12 -13.90 26.56 6.96
CA LYS A 12 -12.86 26.39 7.96
C LYS A 12 -11.60 26.04 7.18
N THR A 13 -10.70 27.00 7.03
CA THR A 13 -9.37 26.76 6.48
C THR A 13 -8.61 25.91 7.50
N TYR A 14 -8.72 24.59 7.38
CA TYR A 14 -7.78 23.68 8.01
C TYR A 14 -6.44 23.90 7.32
N GLU A 15 -5.44 24.39 8.05
CA GLU A 15 -4.07 24.39 7.57
C GLU A 15 -3.66 22.92 7.40
N ARG A 16 -3.78 22.41 6.16
CA ARG A 16 -3.42 21.04 5.82
C ARG A 16 -1.90 20.93 5.83
N THR A 17 -1.34 20.53 6.96
CA THR A 17 0.06 20.11 7.04
C THR A 17 0.16 18.70 6.46
N TYR A 18 0.90 18.55 5.37
CA TYR A 18 1.27 17.25 4.81
C TYR A 18 2.78 17.22 4.65
N THR A 19 3.40 16.16 5.14
CA THR A 19 4.84 15.94 5.00
C THR A 19 5.05 14.72 4.13
N MET A 20 5.77 14.89 3.03
CA MET A 20 6.19 13.79 2.18
C MET A 20 7.58 13.34 2.61
N VAL A 21 7.75 12.03 2.72
CA VAL A 21 9.04 11.39 3.00
C VAL A 21 9.29 10.33 1.94
N SER A 22 10.54 10.20 1.52
CA SER A 22 10.97 9.14 0.60
C SER A 22 11.57 7.99 1.39
N LEU A 23 11.14 6.77 1.09
CA LEU A 23 11.78 5.55 1.55
C LEU A 23 12.70 5.03 0.44
N ASN A 24 13.89 4.55 0.81
CA ASN A 24 14.83 3.99 -0.15
C ASN A 24 14.44 2.53 -0.45
N ASP A 25 14.42 2.17 -1.73
CA ASP A 25 14.20 0.79 -2.19
C ASP A 25 15.47 -0.09 -2.09
N ARG A 26 16.62 0.52 -1.71
CA ARG A 26 17.98 -0.05 -1.61
C ARG A 26 18.45 -0.79 -2.86
N LEU A 27 17.86 -0.46 -4.01
CA LEU A 27 18.30 -1.01 -5.28
C LEU A 27 19.51 -0.21 -5.78
N ASP A 28 20.57 -0.89 -6.22
CA ASP A 28 21.72 -0.21 -6.80
C ASP A 28 21.30 0.59 -8.04
N SER A 29 21.91 1.76 -8.21
CA SER A 29 21.80 2.61 -9.39
C SER A 29 22.15 1.89 -10.70
N SER A 30 23.00 0.86 -10.63
CA SER A 30 23.42 0.06 -11.79
C SER A 30 22.40 -1.02 -12.19
N ASN A 31 21.44 -1.36 -11.33
CA ASN A 31 20.44 -2.36 -11.64
C ASN A 31 19.42 -1.83 -12.66
N ASP A 32 18.99 -2.72 -13.56
CA ASP A 32 17.92 -2.44 -14.50
C ASP A 32 16.59 -2.19 -13.75
N ARG A 33 16.15 -0.93 -13.75
CA ARG A 33 14.91 -0.50 -13.10
C ARG A 33 13.65 -0.79 -13.92
N SER A 34 13.79 -1.34 -15.13
CA SER A 34 12.65 -1.76 -15.95
C SER A 34 12.10 -3.13 -15.54
N ASP A 35 12.89 -3.91 -14.77
CA ASP A 35 12.45 -5.17 -14.18
C ASP A 35 11.56 -4.90 -12.95
N ILE A 36 10.24 -4.86 -13.20
CA ILE A 36 9.23 -4.60 -12.18
C ILE A 36 9.27 -5.67 -11.07
N GLY A 37 9.60 -6.92 -11.42
CA GLY A 37 9.71 -8.01 -10.45
C GLY A 37 10.82 -7.75 -9.45
N LYS A 38 12.04 -7.50 -9.93
CA LYS A 38 13.19 -7.17 -9.07
C LYS A 38 12.98 -5.91 -8.25
N GLN A 39 12.33 -4.90 -8.82
CA GLN A 39 12.01 -3.67 -8.09
C GLN A 39 11.01 -3.95 -6.95
N ALA A 40 9.96 -4.72 -7.23
CA ALA A 40 8.97 -5.11 -6.22
C ALA A 40 9.61 -5.95 -5.10
N GLU A 41 10.46 -6.92 -5.45
CA GLU A 41 11.22 -7.72 -4.48
C GLU A 41 12.08 -6.85 -3.56
N SER A 42 12.83 -5.90 -4.12
CA SER A 42 13.67 -4.98 -3.36
C SER A 42 12.85 -4.11 -2.41
N ILE A 43 11.75 -3.53 -2.91
CA ILE A 43 10.83 -2.73 -2.10
C ILE A 43 10.26 -3.58 -0.97
N PHE A 44 9.78 -4.79 -1.25
CA PHE A 44 9.18 -5.66 -0.24
C PHE A 44 10.20 -6.15 0.80
N ALA A 45 11.44 -6.42 0.40
CA ALA A 45 12.50 -6.81 1.34
C ALA A 45 12.86 -5.67 2.32
N VAL A 46 12.84 -4.43 1.85
CA VAL A 46 13.35 -3.27 2.60
C VAL A 46 12.27 -2.55 3.38
N MET A 47 11.07 -2.43 2.80
CA MET A 47 9.97 -1.60 3.30
C MET A 47 9.62 -1.86 4.77
N PRO A 48 9.56 -3.10 5.30
CA PRO A 48 9.26 -3.31 6.71
C PRO A 48 10.21 -2.58 7.64
N SER A 49 11.52 -2.71 7.39
CA SER A 49 12.56 -2.14 8.25
C SER A 49 12.60 -0.61 8.18
N GLU A 50 12.53 -0.04 6.98
CA GLU A 50 12.53 1.41 6.76
C GLU A 50 11.25 2.06 7.31
N LEU A 51 10.10 1.41 7.16
CA LEU A 51 8.82 1.92 7.67
C LEU A 51 8.78 1.90 9.20
N MET A 52 9.27 0.83 9.85
CA MET A 52 9.38 0.77 11.31
C MET A 52 10.25 1.92 11.84
N ALA A 53 11.45 2.09 11.28
CA ALA A 53 12.37 3.15 11.69
C ALA A 53 11.78 4.55 11.48
N LEU A 54 11.06 4.75 10.37
CA LEU A 54 10.34 6.01 10.11
C LEU A 54 9.28 6.28 11.16
N ILE A 55 8.45 5.28 11.48
CA ILE A 55 7.38 5.41 12.47
C ILE A 55 7.98 5.72 13.86
N GLU A 56 9.03 5.01 14.26
CA GLU A 56 9.73 5.26 15.53
C GLU A 56 10.25 6.69 15.59
N ARG A 57 10.92 7.15 14.53
CA ARG A 57 11.45 8.52 14.46
C ARG A 57 10.36 9.59 14.58
N ILE A 58 9.21 9.39 13.96
CA ILE A 58 8.08 10.33 14.05
C ILE A 58 7.46 10.28 15.46
N ASN A 59 7.30 9.08 16.01
CA ASN A 59 6.71 8.88 17.33
C ASN A 59 7.61 9.30 18.50
N CYS A 60 8.90 9.58 18.26
CA CYS A 60 9.79 10.20 19.24
C CYS A 60 9.38 11.64 19.60
N SER A 61 8.56 12.31 18.79
CA SER A 61 8.01 13.62 19.14
C SER A 61 6.86 13.50 20.15
N GLU A 62 6.79 14.43 21.11
CA GLU A 62 5.73 14.44 22.12
C GLU A 62 4.35 14.85 21.55
N SER A 63 4.32 15.55 20.40
CA SER A 63 3.11 16.18 19.86
C SER A 63 2.49 15.54 18.61
N ASP A 64 3.17 14.64 17.88
CA ASP A 64 2.71 14.24 16.54
C ASP A 64 2.86 12.73 16.26
N LYS A 65 2.39 11.90 17.20
CA LYS A 65 2.44 10.44 17.06
C LYS A 65 1.50 9.95 15.96
N ILE A 66 1.97 8.97 15.19
CA ILE A 66 1.18 8.27 14.18
C ILE A 66 0.10 7.45 14.88
N THR A 67 -1.15 7.77 14.60
CA THR A 67 -2.33 7.08 15.17
C THR A 67 -2.95 6.07 14.20
N CYS A 68 -2.68 6.21 12.90
CA CYS A 68 -3.23 5.37 11.85
C CYS A 68 -2.26 5.26 10.67
N LEU A 69 -2.09 4.06 10.13
CA LEU A 69 -1.42 3.80 8.87
C LEU A 69 -2.46 3.50 7.80
N ILE A 70 -2.45 4.28 6.72
CA ILE A 70 -3.24 4.01 5.51
C ILE A 70 -2.27 3.53 4.44
N ALA A 71 -2.47 2.31 3.96
CA ALA A 71 -1.64 1.72 2.91
C ALA A 71 -2.52 1.12 1.82
N TYR A 72 -1.97 1.01 0.61
CA TYR A 72 -2.65 0.34 -0.48
C TYR A 72 -2.72 -1.17 -0.23
N ALA A 73 -3.79 -1.84 -0.68
CA ALA A 73 -4.01 -3.26 -0.39
C ALA A 73 -2.89 -4.19 -0.89
N CYS A 74 -2.21 -3.84 -2.00
CA CYS A 74 -1.04 -4.61 -2.46
C CYS A 74 0.22 -4.39 -1.60
N MET A 75 0.23 -3.40 -0.70
CA MET A 75 1.31 -3.14 0.25
C MET A 75 1.05 -3.88 1.58
N GLY A 76 0.79 -5.18 1.50
CA GLY A 76 0.46 -6.01 2.67
C GLY A 76 1.49 -5.93 3.79
N LEU A 77 2.78 -5.80 3.44
CA LEU A 77 3.86 -5.66 4.41
C LEU A 77 3.76 -4.38 5.26
N ALA A 78 3.25 -3.27 4.71
CA ALA A 78 3.05 -2.04 5.48
C ALA A 78 1.95 -2.25 6.54
N LEU A 79 0.90 -2.98 6.17
CA LEU A 79 -0.18 -3.35 7.09
C LEU A 79 0.30 -4.30 8.19
N GLU A 80 1.26 -5.18 7.89
CA GLU A 80 1.90 -6.04 8.89
C GLU A 80 2.76 -5.24 9.87
N VAL A 81 3.52 -4.24 9.39
CA VAL A 81 4.29 -3.33 10.25
C VAL A 81 3.37 -2.59 11.23
N ALA A 82 2.26 -2.01 10.74
CA ALA A 82 1.33 -1.32 11.63
C ALA A 82 0.77 -2.23 12.71
N GLU A 83 0.46 -3.48 12.38
CA GLU A 83 0.01 -4.47 13.36
C GLU A 83 1.07 -4.80 14.41
N LYS A 84 2.32 -5.04 13.98
CA LYS A 84 3.46 -5.26 14.88
C LYS A 84 3.71 -4.08 15.83
N MET A 85 3.48 -2.86 15.35
CA MET A 85 3.68 -1.63 16.12
C MET A 85 2.43 -1.19 16.92
N GLY A 86 1.33 -1.94 16.87
CA GLY A 86 0.09 -1.60 17.58
C GLY A 86 -0.62 -0.35 17.05
N ILE A 87 -0.40 0.01 15.79
CA ILE A 87 -0.99 1.17 15.12
C ILE A 87 -2.25 0.73 14.39
N LYS A 88 -3.30 1.56 14.43
CA LYS A 88 -4.52 1.30 13.64
C LYS A 88 -4.16 1.27 12.15
N LYS A 89 -4.68 0.30 11.40
CA LYS A 89 -4.38 0.16 9.98
C LYS A 89 -5.64 0.18 9.13
N LEU A 90 -5.56 0.88 7.99
CA LEU A 90 -6.59 0.89 6.98
C LEU A 90 -5.99 0.52 5.62
N SER A 91 -6.57 -0.50 5.00
CA SER A 91 -6.25 -0.89 3.64
C SER A 91 -7.09 -0.08 2.66
N SER A 92 -6.45 0.58 1.71
CA SER A 92 -7.09 1.28 0.60
C SER A 92 -7.11 0.39 -0.64
N PHE A 93 -8.29 0.25 -1.25
CA PHE A 93 -8.46 -0.40 -2.54
C PHE A 93 -8.66 0.68 -3.59
N LEU A 94 -7.97 0.57 -4.74
CA LEU A 94 -8.33 1.42 -5.88
C LEU A 94 -9.70 0.98 -6.38
N ASP A 95 -10.62 1.93 -6.49
CA ASP A 95 -11.98 1.69 -6.97
C ASP A 95 -11.95 0.92 -8.31
N GLY A 96 -12.75 -0.15 -8.39
CA GLY A 96 -12.85 -1.00 -9.57
C GLY A 96 -11.85 -2.16 -9.66
N ARG A 97 -10.89 -2.28 -8.73
CA ARG A 97 -9.93 -3.41 -8.70
C ARG A 97 -10.25 -4.48 -7.67
N ALA A 98 -11.41 -4.42 -7.02
CA ALA A 98 -11.84 -5.46 -6.06
C ALA A 98 -11.91 -6.85 -6.71
N MET A 99 -12.35 -6.95 -7.96
CA MET A 99 -12.34 -8.21 -8.71
C MET A 99 -10.92 -8.72 -8.94
N LEU A 100 -9.99 -7.85 -9.35
CA LEU A 100 -8.58 -8.22 -9.53
C LEU A 100 -7.97 -8.68 -8.20
N PHE A 101 -8.29 -8.01 -7.10
CA PHE A 101 -7.85 -8.41 -5.77
C PHE A 101 -8.48 -9.74 -5.32
N ALA A 102 -9.75 -9.99 -5.65
CA ALA A 102 -10.40 -11.27 -5.40
C ALA A 102 -9.72 -12.43 -6.14
N LEU A 103 -9.19 -12.18 -7.35
CA LEU A 103 -8.39 -13.17 -8.08
C LEU A 103 -7.08 -13.51 -7.34
N LEU A 104 -6.45 -12.55 -6.66
CA LEU A 104 -5.24 -12.83 -5.87
C LEU A 104 -5.52 -13.85 -4.76
N PHE A 105 -6.69 -13.80 -4.11
CA PHE A 105 -7.08 -14.80 -3.12
C PHE A 105 -7.38 -16.18 -3.72
N ARG A 106 -7.56 -16.28 -5.03
CA ARG A 106 -7.75 -17.56 -5.73
C ARG A 106 -6.44 -18.22 -6.15
N ILE A 107 -5.31 -17.51 -6.09
CA ILE A 107 -3.99 -18.04 -6.50
C ILE A 107 -3.70 -19.41 -5.85
N PRO A 108 -3.89 -19.63 -4.53
CA PRO A 108 -3.66 -20.94 -3.94
C PRO A 108 -4.47 -22.06 -4.61
N GLY A 109 -5.75 -21.80 -4.91
CA GLY A 109 -6.59 -22.75 -5.62
C GLY A 109 -6.16 -22.97 -7.07
N LEU A 110 -5.67 -21.93 -7.76
CA LEU A 110 -5.14 -22.05 -9.12
C LEU A 110 -3.85 -22.90 -9.16
N ILE A 111 -3.07 -22.86 -8.09
CA ILE A 111 -1.89 -23.72 -7.90
C ILE A 111 -2.32 -25.16 -7.63
N ASP A 112 -3.27 -25.37 -6.71
CA ASP A 112 -3.81 -26.69 -6.40
C ASP A 112 -4.45 -27.36 -7.63
N ASP A 113 -5.14 -26.58 -8.46
CA ASP A 113 -5.76 -27.02 -9.70
C ASP A 113 -4.74 -27.28 -10.84
N GLY A 114 -3.45 -26.98 -10.62
CA GLY A 114 -2.38 -27.16 -11.61
C GLY A 114 -2.48 -26.24 -12.83
N ILE A 115 -3.23 -25.13 -12.69
CA ILE A 115 -3.41 -24.11 -13.74
C ILE A 115 -2.19 -23.19 -13.78
N MET A 116 -1.62 -22.91 -12.61
CA MET A 116 -0.44 -22.07 -12.39
C MET A 116 0.51 -22.81 -11.44
N ASP A 117 1.81 -22.62 -11.56
CA ASP A 117 2.78 -23.12 -10.58
C ASP A 117 3.05 -22.12 -9.44
N SER A 118 3.91 -22.50 -8.48
CA SER A 118 4.28 -21.63 -7.37
C SER A 118 5.06 -20.38 -7.78
N ASP A 119 5.67 -20.40 -8.96
CA ASP A 119 6.48 -19.31 -9.49
C ASP A 119 5.63 -18.35 -10.35
N GLY A 120 4.35 -18.68 -10.55
CA GLY A 120 3.39 -17.87 -11.28
C GLY A 120 3.36 -18.15 -12.77
N GLU A 121 4.04 -19.19 -13.26
CA GLU A 121 3.97 -19.60 -14.65
C GLU A 121 2.70 -20.42 -14.91
N TYR A 122 2.04 -20.13 -16.04
CA TYR A 122 0.81 -20.81 -16.42
C TYR A 122 1.13 -22.13 -17.14
N SER A 123 0.40 -23.17 -16.77
CA SER A 123 0.43 -24.43 -17.51
C SER A 123 -0.14 -24.23 -18.92
N SER A 124 0.66 -24.51 -19.95
CA SER A 124 0.31 -24.34 -21.37
C SER A 124 -0.96 -25.09 -21.79
N LYS A 125 -1.45 -26.03 -20.97
CA LYS A 125 -2.70 -26.78 -21.16
C LYS A 125 -3.96 -25.91 -21.01
N TYR A 126 -3.89 -24.80 -20.28
CA TYR A 126 -5.07 -23.98 -19.94
C TYR A 126 -5.08 -22.59 -20.58
N ILE A 127 -4.04 -22.23 -21.35
CA ILE A 127 -3.98 -20.98 -22.09
C ILE A 127 -4.78 -21.15 -23.39
N LYS A 128 -6.06 -20.79 -23.37
CA LYS A 128 -6.79 -20.40 -24.59
C LYS A 128 -6.76 -18.88 -24.67
N VAL A 129 -5.87 -18.35 -25.51
CA VAL A 129 -5.94 -16.95 -25.93
C VAL A 129 -7.27 -16.78 -26.67
N LEU A 130 -8.16 -15.96 -26.11
CA LEU A 130 -9.37 -15.48 -26.79
C LEU A 130 -9.01 -14.35 -27.76
#